data_AF-A0A9W8B7P6-F1
#
_entry.id   AF-A0A9W8B7P6-F1
#
_cell.length_a   1.000
_cell.length_b   1.000
_cell.length_c   1.000
_cell.angle_alpha   90.00
_cell.angle_beta   90.00
_cell.angle_gamma   90.00
#
_symmetry.space_group_name_H-M   'P 1'
#
loop_
_entity.id
_entity.type
_entity.pdbx_description
1 polymer ?
#
loop_
_entity_poly.entity_id
_entity_poly.type
_entity_poly.pdbx_seq_one_letter_code
_entity_poly.pdbx_strand_id
1 'polypeptide(L)'
;MGRVTRVAIGTIALAVAFLVQQVEWPGVFLNYNTPIPDWHTEQCTTIDVPEACEDLVLHAPSQSAFFACGSPARRTKWFPPMGIYKQFTASQDVIYHYDIKVLAITAVQL
;
A
#
# COMPACT_ATOMS: atom_id res chain seq x y z
N MET A 1 -38.20 -45.02 6.28
CA MET A 1 -37.61 -43.99 7.16
C MET A 1 -36.12 -43.92 6.91
N GLY A 2 -35.54 -42.72 6.75
CA GLY A 2 -34.09 -42.49 6.85
C GLY A 2 -33.33 -42.25 5.55
N ARG A 3 -33.51 -41.08 4.91
CA ARG A 3 -32.56 -40.63 3.88
C ARG A 3 -32.54 -39.11 3.66
N VAL A 4 -32.49 -38.31 4.72
CA VAL A 4 -32.23 -36.86 4.58
C VAL A 4 -31.46 -36.36 5.78
N THR A 5 -30.13 -36.50 5.82
CA THR A 5 -29.25 -35.72 6.75
C THR A 5 -27.76 -35.99 6.51
N ARG A 6 -27.28 -35.84 5.27
CA ARG A 6 -25.82 -35.73 5.03
C ARG A 6 -25.44 -34.60 4.07
N VAL A 7 -26.39 -34.13 3.25
CA VAL A 7 -26.15 -33.08 2.24
C VAL A 7 -26.10 -31.67 2.84
N ALA A 8 -26.69 -31.44 4.02
CA ALA A 8 -26.80 -30.10 4.60
C ALA A 8 -25.55 -29.63 5.38
N ILE A 9 -24.75 -30.54 5.95
CA ILE A 9 -23.64 -30.14 6.83
C ILE A 9 -22.47 -29.57 6.02
N GLY A 10 -22.15 -30.18 4.87
CA GLY A 10 -21.05 -29.74 4.01
C GLY A 10 -21.29 -28.35 3.38
N THR A 11 -22.53 -28.06 2.97
CA THR A 11 -22.92 -26.75 2.41
C THR A 11 -22.96 -25.66 3.46
N ILE A 12 -23.42 -25.96 4.69
CA ILE A 12 -23.36 -25.01 5.81
C ILE A 12 -21.90 -24.71 6.17
N ALA A 13 -21.03 -25.72 6.24
CA ALA A 13 -19.62 -25.51 6.54
C ALA A 13 -18.91 -24.66 5.47
N LEU A 14 -19.22 -24.86 4.19
CA LEU A 14 -18.71 -24.04 3.09
C LEU A 14 -19.24 -22.61 3.15
N ALA A 15 -20.53 -22.42 3.44
CA ALA A 15 -21.11 -21.08 3.59
C ALA A 15 -20.53 -20.33 4.79
N VAL A 16 -20.32 -21.01 5.92
CA VAL A 16 -19.68 -20.43 7.11
C VAL A 16 -18.22 -20.10 6.82
N ALA A 17 -17.47 -20.96 6.15
CA ALA A 17 -16.09 -20.66 5.76
C ALA A 17 -16.00 -19.45 4.80
N PHE A 18 -16.94 -19.35 3.85
CA PHE A 18 -17.04 -18.21 2.94
C PHE A 18 -17.39 -16.90 3.67
N LEU A 19 -18.30 -16.97 4.65
CA LEU A 19 -18.67 -15.83 5.49
C LEU A 19 -17.52 -15.41 6.41
N VAL A 20 -16.80 -16.35 7.03
CA VAL A 20 -15.63 -16.06 7.88
C VAL A 20 -14.50 -15.42 7.06
N GLN A 21 -14.26 -15.87 5.83
CA GLN A 21 -13.30 -15.21 4.93
C GLN A 21 -13.68 -13.78 4.54
N GLN A 22 -14.98 -13.44 4.49
CA GLN A 22 -15.42 -12.06 4.24
C GLN A 22 -15.25 -11.16 5.47
N VAL A 23 -15.25 -11.75 6.68
CA VAL A 23 -15.19 -11.01 7.96
C VAL A 23 -13.76 -10.66 8.40
N GLU A 24 -12.73 -11.32 7.86
CA GLU A 24 -11.31 -10.98 8.15
C GLU A 24 -10.78 -9.77 7.36
N TRP A 25 -11.61 -9.20 6.47
CA TRP A 25 -11.25 -8.04 5.63
C TRP A 25 -11.88 -6.69 5.99
N PRO A 26 -12.32 -6.38 7.23
CA PRO A 26 -13.01 -5.11 7.48
C PRO A 26 -12.04 -3.93 7.29
N GLY A 27 -10.75 -4.10 7.62
CA GLY A 27 -9.78 -3.01 7.53
C GLY A 27 -9.58 -2.44 6.12
N VAL A 28 -9.79 -3.24 5.07
CA VAL A 28 -9.58 -2.82 3.67
C VAL A 28 -10.81 -2.10 3.10
N PHE A 29 -12.02 -2.37 3.62
CA PHE A 29 -13.27 -1.80 3.08
C PHE A 29 -13.94 -0.75 3.98
N LEU A 30 -13.58 -0.66 5.26
CA LEU A 30 -14.30 0.18 6.23
C LEU A 30 -14.09 1.69 6.11
N ASN A 31 -13.15 2.16 5.27
CA ASN A 31 -12.87 3.60 5.12
C ASN A 31 -13.06 4.13 3.69
N TYR A 32 -13.67 3.34 2.80
CA TYR A 32 -13.82 3.71 1.37
C TYR A 32 -14.67 4.98 1.15
N ASN A 33 -15.56 5.32 2.09
CA ASN A 33 -16.48 6.46 1.99
C ASN A 33 -16.24 7.53 3.08
N THR A 34 -15.13 7.48 3.81
CA THR A 34 -14.81 8.54 4.76
C THR A 34 -14.24 9.71 3.98
N PRO A 35 -14.96 10.85 3.88
CA PRO A 35 -14.43 12.01 3.18
C PRO A 35 -13.15 12.45 3.88
N ILE A 36 -12.07 12.57 3.11
CA ILE A 36 -10.82 13.13 3.60
C ILE A 36 -11.08 14.63 3.80
N PRO A 37 -10.97 15.16 5.03
CA PRO A 37 -11.16 16.58 5.26
C PRO A 37 -10.07 17.38 4.54
N ASP A 38 -10.39 18.60 4.14
CA ASP A 38 -9.43 19.50 3.51
C ASP A 38 -8.43 19.98 4.57
N TRP A 39 -7.19 19.51 4.49
CA TRP A 39 -6.12 19.80 5.44
C TRP A 39 -5.31 21.06 5.08
N HIS A 40 -5.85 21.98 4.28
CA HIS A 40 -5.17 23.23 3.91
C HIS A 40 -3.83 22.97 3.20
N THR A 41 -3.93 22.42 1.99
CA THR A 41 -2.76 22.06 1.16
C THR A 41 -2.19 23.24 0.36
N GLU A 42 -2.58 24.48 0.66
CA GLU A 42 -2.24 25.65 -0.17
C GLU A 42 -0.73 25.97 -0.16
N GLN A 43 0.01 25.44 0.83
CA GLN A 43 1.46 25.59 0.98
C GLN A 43 2.24 24.35 0.54
N CYS A 44 1.54 23.30 0.08
CA CYS A 44 2.17 22.09 -0.40
C CYS A 44 2.64 22.26 -1.86
N THR A 45 3.79 21.69 -2.17
CA THR A 45 4.27 21.58 -3.54
C THR A 45 4.34 20.10 -3.92
N THR A 46 3.92 19.79 -5.13
CA THR A 46 4.11 18.45 -5.70
C THR A 46 5.47 18.40 -6.37
N ILE A 47 6.17 17.29 -6.17
CA ILE A 47 7.39 16.98 -6.91
C ILE A 47 6.98 15.95 -7.95
N ASP A 48 6.97 16.34 -9.23
CA ASP A 48 6.45 15.50 -10.32
C ASP A 48 7.34 14.29 -10.61
N VAL A 49 8.60 14.34 -10.18
CA VAL A 49 9.53 13.20 -10.23
C VAL A 49 10.19 13.11 -8.85
N PRO A 50 9.95 12.06 -8.06
CA PRO A 50 9.70 10.68 -8.48
C PRO A 50 8.31 10.16 -8.12
N GLU A 51 7.86 9.13 -8.85
CA GLU A 51 6.52 8.55 -8.64
C GLU A 51 6.54 7.36 -7.68
N ALA A 52 5.38 7.09 -7.06
CA ALA A 52 5.14 5.87 -6.29
C ALA A 52 6.20 5.59 -5.21
N CYS A 53 6.57 6.64 -4.47
CA CYS A 53 7.46 6.59 -3.32
C CYS A 53 6.70 6.07 -2.10
N GLU A 54 7.24 5.06 -1.42
CA GLU A 54 6.61 4.44 -0.25
C GLU A 54 7.40 4.70 1.03
N ASP A 55 8.72 4.59 0.96
CA ASP A 55 9.61 4.86 2.09
C ASP A 55 10.33 6.21 1.94
N LEU A 56 10.45 6.90 3.08
CA LEU A 56 11.13 8.18 3.23
C LEU A 56 12.00 8.17 4.49
N VAL A 57 13.25 8.59 4.34
CA VAL A 57 14.16 8.85 5.46
C VAL A 57 14.58 10.31 5.46
N LEU A 58 14.28 11.02 6.55
CA LEU A 58 14.71 12.40 6.75
C LEU A 58 16.00 12.43 7.60
N HIS A 59 17.06 12.99 7.04
CA HIS A 59 18.29 13.29 7.75
C HIS A 59 18.35 14.79 8.08
N ALA A 60 17.83 15.14 9.25
CA ALA A 60 17.74 16.53 9.71
C ALA A 60 19.08 17.29 9.73
N PRO A 61 20.22 16.71 10.18
CA PRO A 61 21.49 17.46 10.23
C PRO A 61 21.99 17.95 8.87
N SER A 62 21.82 17.14 7.81
CA SER A 62 22.19 17.56 6.45
C SER A 62 21.06 18.26 5.72
N GLN A 63 19.86 18.35 6.32
CA GLN A 63 18.63 18.81 5.69
C GLN A 63 18.39 18.07 4.36
N SER A 64 18.45 16.74 4.43
CA SER A 64 18.24 15.88 3.27
C SER A 64 17.12 14.88 3.52
N ALA A 65 16.35 14.58 2.50
CA ALA A 65 15.43 13.46 2.48
C ALA A 65 15.89 12.42 1.45
N PHE A 66 15.64 11.15 1.75
CA PHE A 66 15.90 10.03 0.85
C PHE A 66 14.59 9.28 0.64
N PHE A 67 14.26 8.99 -0.61
CA PHE A 67 13.02 8.30 -0.97
C PHE A 67 13.31 7.03 -1.77
N ALA A 68 12.56 5.96 -1.50
CA ALA A 68 12.55 4.78 -2.35
C ALA A 68 11.32 4.81 -3.26
N CYS A 69 11.55 5.03 -4.56
CA CYS A 69 10.49 5.29 -5.52
C CYS A 69 10.49 4.29 -6.67
N GLY A 70 9.31 3.98 -7.19
CA GLY A 70 9.11 2.92 -8.18
C GLY A 70 8.25 3.38 -9.33
N SER A 71 7.42 2.47 -9.88
CA SER A 71 6.38 2.85 -10.82
C SER A 71 4.99 2.58 -10.23
N PRO A 72 4.00 3.47 -10.44
CA PRO A 72 2.63 3.26 -9.97
C PRO A 72 2.06 1.93 -10.46
N ALA A 73 2.29 1.58 -11.72
CA ALA A 73 1.86 0.32 -12.32
C ALA A 73 2.49 -0.91 -11.64
N ARG A 74 3.75 -0.84 -11.16
CA ARG A 74 4.36 -1.92 -10.38
C ARG A 74 3.78 -1.98 -8.97
N ARG A 75 3.25 -0.89 -8.43
CA ARG A 75 2.66 -0.85 -7.08
C ARG A 75 1.23 -1.37 -7.02
N THR A 76 0.47 -1.34 -8.12
CA THR A 76 -0.90 -1.89 -8.15
C THR A 76 -0.96 -3.37 -7.79
N LYS A 77 0.08 -4.15 -8.10
CA LYS A 77 0.18 -5.57 -7.71
C LYS A 77 0.24 -5.79 -6.20
N TRP A 78 0.60 -4.75 -5.43
CA TRP A 78 0.62 -4.75 -3.97
C TRP A 78 -0.67 -4.17 -3.38
N PHE A 79 -1.67 -3.84 -4.21
CA PHE A 79 -2.97 -3.35 -3.76
C PHE A 79 -4.05 -4.45 -3.90
N PRO A 80 -4.87 -4.71 -2.85
CA PRO A 80 -4.74 -4.18 -1.49
C PRO A 80 -3.44 -4.69 -0.82
N PRO A 81 -2.92 -4.02 0.23
CA PRO A 81 -1.66 -4.39 0.91
C PRO A 81 -1.82 -5.74 1.63
N MET A 82 -1.73 -6.82 0.85
CA MET A 82 -2.14 -8.17 1.20
C MET A 82 -0.94 -9.06 1.43
N GLY A 83 -0.09 -8.72 2.42
CA GLY A 83 0.95 -9.61 2.94
C GLY A 83 1.76 -10.38 1.89
N ILE A 84 2.01 -9.80 0.70
CA ILE A 84 2.65 -10.48 -0.42
C ILE A 84 4.15 -10.52 -0.13
N TYR A 85 4.54 -11.42 0.78
CA TYR A 85 5.91 -11.63 1.24
C TYR A 85 6.71 -12.48 0.24
N LYS A 86 6.54 -12.26 -1.07
CA LYS A 86 7.38 -12.89 -2.10
C LYS A 86 8.48 -11.90 -2.50
N GLN A 87 9.63 -12.07 -1.85
CA GLN A 87 10.78 -11.17 -1.73
C GLN A 87 11.56 -10.77 -3.01
N PHE A 88 11.01 -10.88 -4.22
CA PHE A 88 11.83 -10.74 -5.45
C PHE A 88 11.56 -9.50 -6.32
N THR A 89 10.69 -8.58 -5.91
CA THR A 89 10.41 -7.39 -6.75
C THR A 89 10.48 -6.04 -6.03
N ALA A 90 10.95 -6.03 -4.78
CA ALA A 90 11.28 -4.81 -4.03
C ALA A 90 12.58 -4.15 -4.53
N SER A 91 13.45 -4.90 -5.24
CA SER A 91 14.80 -4.47 -5.60
C SER A 91 14.92 -3.58 -6.85
N GLN A 92 13.81 -3.06 -7.38
CA GLN A 92 13.82 -2.24 -8.61
C GLN A 92 13.45 -0.79 -8.35
N ASP A 93 13.41 -0.39 -7.08
CA ASP A 93 13.11 0.98 -6.72
C ASP A 93 14.38 1.82 -6.82
N VAL A 94 14.22 3.03 -7.34
CA VAL A 94 15.30 4.01 -7.46
C VAL A 94 15.31 4.84 -6.19
N ILE A 95 16.50 4.99 -5.61
CA ILE A 95 16.70 5.88 -4.47
C ILE A 95 16.86 7.30 -4.98
N TYR A 96 16.12 8.24 -4.41
CA TYR A 96 16.27 9.66 -4.69
C TYR A 96 16.78 10.39 -3.46
N HIS A 97 17.70 11.32 -3.67
CA HIS A 97 18.14 12.29 -2.68
C HIS A 97 17.47 13.63 -2.97
N TYR A 98 16.89 14.22 -1.93
CA TYR A 98 16.29 15.54 -1.97
C TYR A 98 16.99 16.47 -0.99
N ASP A 99 17.57 17.53 -1.54
CA ASP A 99 18.17 18.60 -0.77
C ASP A 99 17.08 19.63 -0.44
N ILE A 100 16.74 19.73 0.84
CA ILE A 100 15.66 20.59 1.34
C ILE A 100 16.06 22.06 1.27
N LYS A 101 17.36 22.39 1.27
CA LYS A 101 17.84 23.78 1.24
C LYS A 101 17.62 24.42 -0.12
N VAL A 102 17.89 23.65 -1.17
CA VAL A 102 17.84 24.13 -2.57
C VAL A 102 16.65 23.57 -3.34
N LEU A 103 15.82 22.74 -2.69
CA LEU A 103 14.64 22.09 -3.26
C LEU A 103 14.98 21.31 -4.55
N ALA A 104 16.12 20.61 -4.52
CA ALA A 104 16.63 19.87 -5.66
C ALA A 104 16.55 18.37 -5.39
N ILE A 105 16.17 17.61 -6.43
CA ILE A 105 16.09 16.16 -6.38
C ILE A 105 17.07 15.53 -7.36
N THR A 106 17.73 14.46 -6.93
CA THR A 106 18.66 13.68 -7.74
C THR A 106 18.47 12.20 -7.51
N ALA A 107 18.58 11.41 -8.58
CA ALA A 107 18.63 9.95 -8.46
C ALA A 107 20.01 9.53 -7.92
N VAL A 108 20.01 8.69 -6.89
CA VAL A 108 21.22 8.13 -6.30
C VAL A 108 21.55 6.84 -7.04
N GLN A 109 22.76 6.77 -7.59
CA GLN A 109 23.33 5.53 -8.12
C GLN A 109 24.12 4.85 -7.00
N LEU A 110 23.77 3.60 -6.69
CA LEU A 110 24.47 2.75 -5.73
C LEU A 110 25.57 1.93 -6.42
#